data_AF-A0AAX6MQM5-F1
#
_entry.id   AF-A0AAX6MQM5-F1
#
_cell.length_a   1.000
_cell.length_b   1.000
_cell.length_c   1.000
_cell.angle_alpha   90.00
_cell.angle_beta   90.00
_cell.angle_gamma   90.00
#
_symmetry.space_group_name_H-M   'P 1'
#
loop_
_entity.id
_entity.type
_entity.pdbx_description
1 polymer ?
#
loop_
_entity_poly.entity_id
_entity_poly.type
_entity_poly.pdbx_seq_one_letter_code
_entity_poly.pdbx_strand_id
1 'polypeptide(L)'
;MGDLRAERIRGFRQRNIRGPRSALTDYLASQNISARQIRANHEARLRAAAAAAASDQAAASSSTAQNVESTEAPEVPEAVEDDEDDAESSVATGTRQAATRKRKSAAAAAEKIKKSKSSKPRKSRRNASDDESDEDALERSAGPVPGQLENCEECHKRFTVTAYSRAGPEGGLLCPQCSMKLTKEENAARSASRKGKQKATAVPIRRERRKIQSLILDGQIGVKTLMTLCVETLANNIHLADDLGDLPLPAIDRISRQLSKRRLMGPITLEFFLRPQTQDVMIYDGGRLGSTDYMRIFQICSTLKTLKLRNAIQFKDEVMEYLIGRHIALDTFYISGANLLTEECWEKYLKTKGQSLRSLRVYFTDRYFGNRTVESLPSYCPSLKRLKICHNQAVNDEGLEHIAQLRELEHLGLRLVSQTQTTPYVNIAQKLGGQLRTLSIRDIPQVDDRLLDAIHDHCTRLVKLRITNSEVMTDAGFARLFMGWKNKPLQFIDLELCRYINPVNPRVNEHMIGFCSAGFRALMKHSGKHLKKLNIHGCRHISGEAFEDVFAAGKVYPELLDLEVSFCEEVTDLIVGLIFKSCPNLKKLNVFGCMKVKDVRVPRGKILVGVPNAVGMIIEGTED
;
A
#
# COMPACT_ATOMS: atom_id res chain seq x y z
N MET A 1 20.66 -5.94 -89.20
CA MET A 1 22.10 -5.74 -89.47
C MET A 1 22.63 -4.69 -88.51
N GLY A 2 23.94 -4.63 -88.26
CA GLY A 2 24.57 -3.57 -87.45
C GLY A 2 24.77 -3.95 -86.00
N ASP A 3 25.99 -4.40 -85.67
CA ASP A 3 26.36 -5.05 -84.42
C ASP A 3 27.08 -4.09 -83.43
N LEU A 4 27.33 -4.57 -82.21
CA LEU A 4 28.41 -4.19 -81.28
C LEU A 4 28.53 -2.77 -80.65
N ARG A 5 28.23 -2.74 -79.34
CA ARG A 5 29.08 -2.31 -78.20
C ARG A 5 29.88 -0.98 -78.23
N ALA A 6 29.62 -0.15 -77.21
CA ALA A 6 30.67 0.45 -76.36
C ALA A 6 30.12 0.74 -74.94
N GLU A 7 30.98 0.76 -73.92
CA GLU A 7 30.58 0.86 -72.51
C GLU A 7 30.70 2.28 -71.92
N ARG A 8 29.84 2.62 -70.94
CA ARG A 8 30.23 3.11 -69.59
C ARG A 8 29.03 3.47 -68.72
N ILE A 9 28.70 2.58 -67.78
CA ILE A 9 27.67 2.83 -66.75
C ILE A 9 28.20 3.87 -65.75
N ARG A 10 27.66 5.10 -65.79
CA ARG A 10 27.92 6.13 -64.77
C ARG A 10 27.02 5.87 -63.56
N GLY A 11 27.61 5.41 -62.45
CA GLY A 11 26.88 5.15 -61.21
C GLY A 11 26.23 6.41 -60.61
N PHE A 12 24.91 6.35 -60.40
CA PHE A 12 24.16 7.44 -59.76
C PHE A 12 24.54 7.60 -58.28
N ARG A 13 25.30 8.65 -57.96
CA ARG A 13 25.51 9.12 -56.58
C ARG A 13 24.21 9.69 -56.02
N GLN A 14 23.40 8.87 -55.33
CA GLN A 14 22.27 9.36 -54.53
C GLN A 14 22.77 10.31 -53.43
N ARG A 15 22.50 11.61 -53.58
CA ARG A 15 22.75 12.63 -52.55
C ARG A 15 21.71 12.50 -51.43
N ASN A 16 22.04 11.74 -50.39
CA ASN A 16 21.22 11.65 -49.17
C ASN A 16 21.19 13.00 -48.43
N ILE A 17 20.15 13.80 -48.67
CA ILE A 17 19.84 14.98 -47.85
C ILE A 17 19.35 14.48 -46.48
N ARG A 18 20.09 14.79 -45.41
CA ARG A 18 19.71 14.46 -44.03
C ARG A 18 18.92 15.62 -43.42
N GLY A 19 17.72 15.34 -42.91
CA GLY A 19 17.06 16.20 -41.93
C GLY A 19 17.83 16.24 -40.60
N PRO A 20 17.51 17.19 -39.70
CA PRO A 20 18.18 17.32 -38.42
C PRO A 20 18.04 16.04 -37.59
N ARG A 21 19.16 15.56 -37.05
CA ARG A 21 19.18 14.45 -36.10
C ARG A 21 18.67 14.92 -34.74
N SER A 22 18.00 14.04 -34.01
CA SER A 22 17.70 14.28 -32.60
C SER A 22 18.99 14.12 -31.77
N ALA A 23 19.11 14.84 -30.65
CA ALA A 23 20.26 14.70 -29.75
C ALA A 23 20.49 13.25 -29.27
N LEU A 24 19.42 12.47 -29.12
CA LEU A 24 19.49 11.03 -28.83
C LEU A 24 20.13 10.22 -29.96
N THR A 25 19.93 10.62 -31.23
CA THR A 25 20.50 9.96 -32.41
C THR A 25 22.01 10.16 -32.49
N ASP A 26 22.50 11.37 -32.20
CA ASP A 26 23.95 11.65 -32.19
C ASP A 26 24.65 11.11 -30.94
N TYR A 27 23.98 11.09 -29.79
CA TYR A 27 24.48 10.39 -28.58
C TYR A 27 24.63 8.88 -28.82
N LEU A 28 23.66 8.23 -29.48
CA LEU A 28 23.79 6.81 -29.84
C LEU A 28 24.88 6.59 -30.90
N ALA A 29 25.05 7.51 -31.84
CA ALA A 29 26.10 7.44 -32.85
C ALA A 29 27.52 7.59 -32.25
N SER A 30 27.72 8.50 -31.29
CA SER A 30 29.02 8.67 -30.62
C SER A 30 29.41 7.52 -29.70
N GLN A 31 28.45 6.67 -29.33
CA GLN A 31 28.68 5.40 -28.62
C GLN A 31 28.81 4.19 -29.58
N ASN A 32 28.93 4.41 -30.90
CA ASN A 32 28.92 3.38 -31.96
C ASN A 32 27.64 2.51 -32.01
N ILE A 33 26.53 2.95 -31.41
CA ILE A 33 25.28 2.19 -31.33
C ILE A 33 24.40 2.46 -32.57
N SER A 34 24.62 1.69 -33.63
CA SER A 34 23.78 1.74 -34.84
C SER A 34 22.51 0.90 -34.69
N ALA A 35 21.34 1.56 -34.75
CA ALA A 35 20.03 0.89 -34.75
C ALA A 35 19.84 -0.09 -35.94
N ARG A 36 20.54 0.13 -37.06
CA ARG A 36 20.56 -0.81 -38.20
C ARG A 36 21.37 -2.07 -37.87
N GLN A 37 22.48 -1.92 -37.14
CA GLN A 37 23.30 -3.04 -36.67
C GLN A 37 22.55 -3.90 -35.64
N ILE A 38 21.84 -3.26 -34.71
CA ILE A 38 21.00 -3.96 -33.71
C ILE A 38 19.94 -4.83 -34.41
N ARG A 39 19.25 -4.27 -35.42
CA ARG A 39 18.22 -5.00 -36.17
C ARG A 39 18.80 -6.16 -36.98
N ALA A 40 19.91 -5.93 -37.70
CA ALA A 40 20.62 -6.97 -38.43
C ALA A 40 21.11 -8.11 -37.52
N ASN A 41 21.69 -7.79 -36.35
CA ASN A 41 22.14 -8.80 -35.38
C ASN A 41 20.97 -9.59 -34.77
N HIS A 42 19.80 -8.96 -34.60
CA HIS A 42 18.58 -9.64 -34.14
C HIS A 42 18.06 -10.62 -35.21
N GLU A 43 17.96 -10.18 -36.46
CA GLU A 43 17.57 -11.05 -37.59
C GLU A 43 18.57 -12.19 -37.83
N ALA A 44 19.88 -11.94 -37.69
CA ALA A 44 20.91 -12.96 -37.78
C ALA A 44 20.77 -14.02 -36.68
N ARG A 45 20.48 -13.63 -35.43
CA ARG A 45 20.20 -14.57 -34.33
C ARG A 45 18.95 -15.40 -34.57
N LEU A 46 17.89 -14.81 -35.15
CA LEU A 46 16.68 -15.56 -35.53
C LEU A 46 16.95 -16.58 -36.64
N ARG A 47 17.75 -16.25 -37.66
CA ARG A 47 18.16 -17.22 -38.69
C ARG A 47 19.07 -18.31 -38.14
N ALA A 48 20.00 -17.98 -37.25
CA ALA A 48 20.86 -18.98 -36.59
C ALA A 48 20.05 -19.96 -35.72
N ALA A 49 19.07 -19.46 -34.96
CA ALA A 49 18.16 -20.31 -34.18
C ALA A 49 17.27 -21.21 -35.06
N ALA A 50 16.79 -20.70 -36.19
CA ALA A 50 16.02 -21.49 -37.15
C ALA A 50 16.89 -22.57 -37.84
N ALA A 51 18.15 -22.27 -38.16
CA ALA A 51 19.09 -23.22 -38.73
C ALA A 51 19.48 -24.32 -37.73
N ALA A 52 19.69 -23.98 -36.45
CA ALA A 52 19.92 -24.96 -35.39
C ALA A 52 18.72 -25.91 -35.23
N ALA A 53 17.50 -25.38 -35.14
CA ALA A 53 16.28 -26.19 -35.03
C ALA A 53 16.06 -27.12 -36.24
N ALA A 54 16.48 -26.73 -37.45
CA ALA A 54 16.46 -27.58 -38.62
C ALA A 54 17.54 -28.69 -38.57
N SER A 55 18.71 -28.40 -37.99
CA SER A 55 19.78 -29.38 -37.76
C SER A 55 19.35 -30.45 -36.75
N ASP A 56 18.72 -30.06 -35.65
CA ASP A 56 18.24 -30.99 -34.62
C ASP A 56 17.15 -31.94 -35.17
N GLN A 57 16.27 -31.44 -36.05
CA GLN A 57 15.26 -32.25 -36.73
C GLN A 57 15.86 -33.21 -37.77
N ALA A 58 16.99 -32.88 -38.38
CA ALA A 58 17.72 -33.80 -39.26
C ALA A 58 18.45 -34.89 -38.46
N ALA A 59 19.06 -34.54 -37.33
CA ALA A 59 19.75 -35.50 -36.46
C ALA A 59 18.79 -36.51 -35.81
N ALA A 60 17.54 -36.11 -35.53
CA ALA A 60 16.51 -36.97 -34.97
C ALA A 60 15.91 -38.01 -35.96
N SER A 61 16.30 -38.00 -37.25
CA SER A 61 15.71 -38.88 -38.28
C SER A 61 16.60 -40.03 -38.75
N SER A 62 17.82 -40.17 -38.21
CA SER A 62 18.80 -41.18 -38.63
C SER A 62 19.09 -42.30 -37.61
N SER A 63 18.50 -42.25 -36.41
CA SER A 63 18.79 -43.16 -35.29
C SER A 63 17.64 -44.12 -34.94
N THR A 64 17.22 -44.95 -35.89
CA THR A 64 16.31 -46.08 -35.62
C THR A 64 16.63 -47.30 -36.48
N ALA A 65 17.78 -47.94 -36.21
CA ALA A 65 18.11 -49.25 -36.74
C ALA A 65 19.05 -50.02 -35.79
N GLN A 66 18.66 -51.25 -35.47
CA GLN A 66 19.47 -52.36 -34.92
C GLN A 66 20.00 -52.24 -33.47
N ASN A 67 20.00 -53.41 -32.81
CA ASN A 67 20.33 -53.66 -31.40
C ASN A 67 20.62 -55.17 -31.25
N VAL A 68 21.84 -55.59 -30.87
CA VAL A 68 22.08 -56.84 -30.12
C VAL A 68 23.43 -56.82 -29.37
N GLU A 69 23.40 -57.35 -28.14
CA GLU A 69 24.40 -58.19 -27.44
C GLU A 69 25.79 -57.75 -26.91
N SER A 70 25.98 -58.11 -25.62
CA SER A 70 27.15 -58.78 -24.98
C SER A 70 28.37 -57.99 -24.43
N THR A 71 28.46 -58.08 -23.09
CA THR A 71 29.63 -58.45 -22.22
C THR A 71 30.77 -57.47 -21.84
N GLU A 72 31.12 -57.58 -20.54
CA GLU A 72 32.40 -57.32 -19.85
C GLU A 72 32.84 -55.88 -19.47
N ALA A 73 33.77 -55.84 -18.51
CA ALA A 73 34.26 -54.73 -17.68
C ALA A 73 35.62 -55.18 -17.03
N PRO A 74 36.31 -54.43 -16.13
CA PRO A 74 36.18 -53.04 -15.67
C PRO A 74 37.51 -52.23 -15.87
N GLU A 75 37.68 -51.06 -15.24
CA GLU A 75 38.89 -50.69 -14.43
C GLU A 75 38.87 -49.24 -13.86
N VAL A 76 39.53 -49.05 -12.70
CA VAL A 76 39.78 -47.80 -11.92
C VAL A 76 41.00 -48.07 -11.00
N PRO A 77 42.09 -47.27 -10.99
CA PRO A 77 42.30 -46.10 -10.08
C PRO A 77 43.01 -44.92 -10.82
N GLU A 78 43.67 -43.87 -10.28
CA GLU A 78 44.18 -43.39 -8.96
C GLU A 78 43.62 -41.95 -8.65
N ALA A 79 43.84 -41.20 -7.55
CA ALA A 79 45.01 -40.86 -6.69
C ALA A 79 46.09 -40.00 -7.42
N VAL A 80 46.72 -38.95 -6.85
CA VAL A 80 46.84 -38.38 -5.47
C VAL A 80 46.89 -36.81 -5.56
N GLU A 81 46.49 -35.98 -4.56
CA GLU A 81 47.28 -35.38 -3.42
C GLU A 81 48.53 -34.56 -3.89
N ASP A 82 48.90 -33.34 -3.42
CA ASP A 82 48.59 -32.53 -2.21
C ASP A 82 48.76 -30.97 -2.40
N ASP A 83 48.20 -30.16 -1.47
CA ASP A 83 48.69 -28.98 -0.68
C ASP A 83 49.78 -27.97 -1.20
N GLU A 84 50.01 -26.74 -0.67
CA GLU A 84 49.44 -25.90 0.42
C GLU A 84 49.78 -24.37 0.20
N ASP A 85 49.08 -23.45 0.90
CA ASP A 85 49.51 -22.17 1.55
C ASP A 85 50.49 -21.12 0.93
N ASP A 86 50.48 -19.80 1.27
CA ASP A 86 49.52 -18.87 1.93
C ASP A 86 50.01 -17.38 1.73
N ALA A 87 49.31 -16.41 2.35
CA ALA A 87 49.76 -15.10 2.86
C ALA A 87 49.64 -13.82 1.99
N GLU A 88 48.68 -12.96 2.41
CA GLU A 88 48.63 -11.48 2.51
C GLU A 88 49.24 -10.57 1.38
N SER A 89 48.62 -9.45 0.96
CA SER A 89 48.07 -8.39 1.82
C SER A 89 47.30 -7.27 1.07
N SER A 90 46.51 -6.50 1.83
CA SER A 90 46.20 -5.05 1.64
C SER A 90 45.18 -4.56 0.57
N VAL A 91 44.06 -4.02 1.10
CA VAL A 91 43.42 -2.73 0.77
C VAL A 91 42.73 -2.48 -0.60
N ALA A 92 41.42 -2.22 -0.50
CA ALA A 92 40.57 -1.41 -1.38
C ALA A 92 40.28 -1.84 -2.84
N THR A 93 39.09 -2.45 -3.04
CA THR A 93 38.12 -1.88 -4.00
C THR A 93 36.68 -2.28 -3.69
N GLY A 94 35.78 -1.29 -3.61
CA GLY A 94 34.34 -1.52 -3.61
C GLY A 94 33.75 -1.74 -5.01
N THR A 95 32.42 -1.73 -5.09
CA THR A 95 31.59 -1.57 -6.32
C THR A 95 31.25 -2.78 -7.21
N ARG A 96 31.61 -4.04 -6.89
CA ARG A 96 31.06 -5.21 -7.65
C ARG A 96 29.60 -5.60 -7.31
N GLN A 97 29.04 -5.19 -6.15
CA GLN A 97 27.63 -5.45 -5.81
C GLN A 97 26.62 -4.38 -6.28
N ALA A 98 27.08 -3.27 -6.88
CA ALA A 98 26.19 -2.19 -7.33
C ALA A 98 25.44 -2.49 -8.65
N ALA A 99 26.00 -3.36 -9.50
CA ALA A 99 25.51 -3.58 -10.87
C ALA A 99 24.22 -4.42 -10.94
N THR A 100 24.04 -5.40 -10.06
CA THR A 100 22.92 -6.36 -10.10
C THR A 100 21.60 -5.77 -9.63
N ARG A 101 21.60 -4.87 -8.62
CA ARG A 101 20.38 -4.18 -8.15
C ARG A 101 19.79 -3.20 -9.17
N LYS A 102 20.61 -2.60 -10.05
CA LYS A 102 20.15 -1.60 -11.03
C LYS A 102 19.48 -2.18 -12.29
N ARG A 103 19.61 -3.48 -12.56
CA ARG A 103 18.98 -4.14 -13.74
C ARG A 103 17.54 -4.63 -13.50
N LYS A 104 17.16 -4.99 -12.26
CA LYS A 104 15.78 -5.47 -11.97
C LYS A 104 14.72 -4.36 -11.94
N SER A 105 15.09 -3.11 -11.68
CA SER A 105 14.14 -1.98 -11.61
C SER A 105 13.63 -1.49 -12.97
N ALA A 106 14.36 -1.73 -14.07
CA ALA A 106 13.94 -1.30 -15.41
C ALA A 106 12.85 -2.19 -16.02
N ALA A 107 12.91 -3.51 -15.79
CA ALA A 107 11.95 -4.46 -16.37
C ALA A 107 10.51 -4.23 -15.87
N ALA A 108 10.34 -3.99 -14.56
CA ALA A 108 9.04 -3.78 -13.93
C ALA A 108 8.30 -2.51 -14.38
N ALA A 109 8.98 -1.58 -15.05
CA ALA A 109 8.37 -0.37 -15.62
C ALA A 109 7.71 -0.62 -16.99
N ALA A 110 8.23 -1.56 -17.79
CA ALA A 110 7.80 -1.76 -19.18
C ALA A 110 6.47 -2.50 -19.32
N GLU A 111 6.19 -3.49 -18.47
CA GLU A 111 4.94 -4.28 -18.56
C GLU A 111 3.68 -3.46 -18.23
N LYS A 112 3.78 -2.48 -17.33
CA LYS A 112 2.65 -1.63 -16.93
C LYS A 112 2.06 -0.79 -18.07
N ILE A 113 2.79 -0.64 -19.19
CA ILE A 113 2.33 0.08 -20.38
C ILE A 113 1.64 -0.86 -21.39
N LYS A 114 2.00 -2.15 -21.43
CA LYS A 114 1.50 -3.11 -22.43
C LYS A 114 0.08 -3.64 -22.17
N LYS A 115 -0.42 -3.61 -20.92
CA LYS A 115 -1.77 -4.12 -20.58
C LYS A 115 -2.90 -3.10 -20.76
N SER A 116 -2.67 -1.97 -21.44
CA SER A 116 -3.69 -0.95 -21.68
C SER A 116 -3.75 -0.43 -23.13
N LYS A 117 -4.12 -1.29 -24.10
CA LYS A 117 -4.85 -0.95 -25.36
C LYS A 117 -5.07 -2.15 -26.30
N SER A 118 -6.20 -2.84 -26.12
CA SER A 118 -6.93 -3.63 -27.13
C SER A 118 -8.36 -3.81 -26.60
N SER A 119 -9.35 -3.09 -27.14
CA SER A 119 -10.31 -3.54 -28.18
C SER A 119 -11.08 -4.82 -27.77
N LYS A 120 -12.40 -4.92 -27.88
CA LYS A 120 -13.38 -4.43 -28.89
C LYS A 120 -14.75 -4.12 -28.19
N PRO A 121 -15.91 -4.04 -28.89
CA PRO A 121 -16.29 -3.21 -30.04
C PRO A 121 -17.39 -2.17 -29.64
N ARG A 122 -17.96 -1.43 -30.61
CA ARG A 122 -19.31 -0.83 -30.46
C ARG A 122 -20.20 -1.24 -31.63
N LYS A 123 -21.46 -1.57 -31.33
CA LYS A 123 -22.47 -2.01 -32.31
C LYS A 123 -22.99 -0.83 -33.15
N SER A 124 -23.40 -1.17 -34.38
CA SER A 124 -24.26 -0.37 -35.26
C SER A 124 -25.50 0.19 -34.54
N ARG A 125 -25.99 1.34 -35.03
CA ARG A 125 -27.41 1.72 -34.96
C ARG A 125 -27.84 2.12 -36.38
N ARG A 126 -28.93 1.54 -36.88
CA ARG A 126 -29.51 1.85 -38.20
C ARG A 126 -30.24 3.20 -38.18
N ASN A 127 -30.12 3.95 -39.28
CA ASN A 127 -31.20 4.50 -40.12
C ASN A 127 -30.66 5.70 -40.95
N ALA A 128 -31.09 6.01 -42.17
CA ALA A 128 -31.55 5.20 -43.32
C ALA A 128 -32.01 6.17 -44.44
N SER A 129 -31.22 6.34 -45.50
CA SER A 129 -31.62 6.85 -46.85
C SER A 129 -30.36 6.98 -47.74
N ASP A 130 -30.34 6.28 -48.87
CA ASP A 130 -30.36 6.81 -50.25
C ASP A 130 -29.56 8.13 -50.52
N ASP A 131 -28.74 8.27 -51.58
CA ASP A 131 -28.31 7.31 -52.63
C ASP A 131 -27.03 7.82 -53.37
N GLU A 132 -26.55 7.03 -54.34
CA GLU A 132 -25.71 7.36 -55.52
C GLU A 132 -24.23 7.87 -55.41
N SER A 133 -23.47 7.45 -56.44
CA SER A 133 -22.24 8.05 -57.02
C SER A 133 -20.91 8.10 -56.23
N ASP A 134 -19.93 7.37 -56.77
CA ASP A 134 -18.51 7.74 -56.74
C ASP A 134 -18.24 8.94 -57.68
N GLU A 135 -16.97 9.38 -57.74
CA GLU A 135 -16.40 10.38 -58.66
C GLU A 135 -16.70 11.87 -58.36
N ASP A 136 -15.92 12.45 -57.43
CA ASP A 136 -15.19 13.69 -57.75
C ASP A 136 -13.97 13.88 -56.82
N ALA A 137 -12.79 13.39 -57.26
CA ALA A 137 -11.56 13.33 -56.45
C ALA A 137 -10.35 14.05 -57.08
N LEU A 138 -10.59 15.02 -57.97
CA LEU A 138 -9.55 15.71 -58.73
C LEU A 138 -9.76 17.23 -58.87
N GLU A 139 -9.80 17.97 -57.76
CA GLU A 139 -9.14 19.29 -57.70
C GLU A 139 -9.00 19.88 -56.28
N ARG A 140 -7.76 19.97 -55.77
CA ARG A 140 -7.37 21.05 -54.85
C ARG A 140 -5.85 21.24 -54.76
N SER A 141 -5.41 22.33 -55.40
CA SER A 141 -4.12 23.05 -55.29
C SER A 141 -3.05 22.48 -54.32
N ALA A 142 -1.86 22.24 -54.86
CA ALA A 142 -0.65 22.00 -54.07
C ALA A 142 -0.34 23.17 -53.11
N GLY A 143 0.09 22.86 -51.88
CA GLY A 143 0.45 23.86 -50.89
C GLY A 143 1.72 24.66 -51.26
N PRO A 144 1.88 25.89 -50.73
CA PRO A 144 2.94 26.82 -51.11
C PRO A 144 4.34 26.26 -50.81
N VAL A 145 5.25 26.39 -51.78
CA VAL A 145 6.60 25.83 -51.70
C VAL A 145 7.51 26.70 -50.82
N PRO A 146 8.06 26.18 -49.70
CA PRO A 146 8.91 26.98 -48.82
C PRO A 146 10.18 27.50 -49.52
N GLY A 147 10.49 28.79 -49.33
CA GLY A 147 11.68 29.45 -49.87
C GLY A 147 11.42 30.54 -50.92
N GLN A 148 10.18 30.66 -51.42
CA GLN A 148 9.81 31.76 -52.34
C GLN A 148 9.62 33.10 -51.61
N LEU A 149 9.65 34.22 -52.35
CA LEU A 149 9.42 35.58 -51.83
C LEU A 149 8.05 36.10 -52.29
N GLU A 150 7.15 36.35 -51.35
CA GLU A 150 5.75 36.74 -51.59
C GLU A 150 5.37 37.95 -50.74
N ASN A 151 4.28 38.66 -51.08
CA ASN A 151 3.84 39.84 -50.35
C ASN A 151 2.79 39.49 -49.29
N CYS A 152 2.91 40.07 -48.10
CA CYS A 152 1.97 39.83 -47.01
C CYS A 152 0.55 40.35 -47.34
N GLU A 153 -0.49 39.56 -47.08
CA GLU A 153 -1.90 39.99 -47.22
C GLU A 153 -2.20 41.27 -46.40
N GLU A 154 -1.89 41.28 -45.10
CA GLU A 154 -2.23 42.40 -44.18
C GLU A 154 -1.37 43.67 -44.33
N CYS A 155 -0.12 43.56 -44.79
CA CYS A 155 0.81 44.71 -44.80
C CYS A 155 1.64 44.90 -46.08
N HIS A 156 1.40 44.07 -47.10
CA HIS A 156 2.00 44.08 -48.45
C HIS A 156 3.54 44.03 -48.53
N LYS A 157 4.24 43.96 -47.39
CA LYS A 157 5.69 43.77 -47.34
C LYS A 157 6.07 42.39 -47.85
N ARG A 158 7.06 42.37 -48.75
CA ARG A 158 7.65 41.17 -49.33
C ARG A 158 8.45 40.39 -48.27
N PHE A 159 8.18 39.10 -48.13
CA PHE A 159 8.78 38.22 -47.11
C PHE A 159 9.02 36.81 -47.67
N THR A 160 9.89 36.04 -47.03
CA THR A 160 10.15 34.66 -47.43
C THR A 160 9.06 33.73 -46.89
N VAL A 161 8.41 32.98 -47.79
CA VAL A 161 7.43 31.95 -47.44
C VAL A 161 8.14 30.78 -46.78
N THR A 162 7.64 30.36 -45.61
CA THR A 162 8.15 29.21 -44.86
C THR A 162 7.03 28.20 -44.66
N ALA A 163 7.38 26.97 -44.25
CA ALA A 163 6.40 25.96 -43.86
C ALA A 163 5.52 26.34 -42.63
N TYR A 164 5.73 27.53 -42.04
CA TYR A 164 4.96 28.09 -40.93
C TYR A 164 4.25 29.40 -41.30
N SER A 165 4.33 29.84 -42.57
CA SER A 165 3.55 30.99 -43.06
C SER A 165 2.06 30.62 -43.05
N ARG A 166 1.24 31.43 -42.38
CA ARG A 166 -0.21 31.18 -42.21
C ARG A 166 -1.00 31.96 -43.27
N ALA A 167 -2.08 31.38 -43.79
CA ALA A 167 -3.03 32.11 -44.62
C ALA A 167 -3.81 33.16 -43.80
N GLY A 168 -4.13 34.30 -44.43
CA GLY A 168 -5.01 35.33 -43.89
C GLY A 168 -6.50 35.07 -44.17
N PRO A 169 -7.38 35.99 -43.75
CA PRO A 169 -8.83 35.87 -43.95
C PRO A 169 -9.24 35.68 -45.41
N GLU A 170 -8.60 36.37 -46.36
CA GLU A 170 -8.92 36.29 -47.79
C GLU A 170 -8.09 35.21 -48.53
N GLY A 171 -7.31 34.41 -47.79
CA GLY A 171 -6.58 33.25 -48.31
C GLY A 171 -5.17 33.51 -48.85
N GLY A 172 -4.69 34.76 -48.82
CA GLY A 172 -3.29 35.11 -49.11
C GLY A 172 -2.35 34.73 -47.97
N LEU A 173 -1.03 34.86 -48.15
CA LEU A 173 -0.05 34.48 -47.12
C LEU A 173 0.38 35.65 -46.23
N LEU A 174 0.52 35.39 -44.93
CA LEU A 174 0.90 36.37 -43.91
C LEU A 174 2.36 36.24 -43.48
N CYS A 175 3.02 37.38 -43.30
CA CYS A 175 4.35 37.44 -42.72
C CYS A 175 4.34 37.10 -41.21
N PRO A 176 5.49 36.75 -40.61
CA PRO A 176 5.55 36.30 -39.21
C PRO A 176 5.02 37.31 -38.18
N GLN A 177 5.11 38.63 -38.43
CA GLN A 177 4.57 39.62 -37.49
C GLN A 177 3.05 39.78 -37.60
N CYS A 178 2.49 39.70 -38.80
CA CYS A 178 1.04 39.73 -39.05
C CYS A 178 0.34 38.49 -38.47
N SER A 179 0.89 37.30 -38.70
CA SER A 179 0.36 36.07 -38.06
C SER A 179 0.48 36.09 -36.52
N MET A 180 1.47 36.78 -35.96
CA MET A 180 1.57 37.03 -34.50
C MET A 180 0.59 38.10 -33.97
N LYS A 181 0.06 39.01 -34.80
CA LYS A 181 -1.05 39.90 -34.41
C LYS A 181 -2.37 39.14 -34.40
N LEU A 182 -2.72 38.51 -35.53
CA LEU A 182 -3.96 37.75 -35.68
C LEU A 182 -4.09 36.66 -34.60
N THR A 183 -3.01 35.95 -34.26
CA THR A 183 -3.05 34.98 -33.14
C THR A 183 -3.20 35.63 -31.76
N LYS A 184 -2.79 36.88 -31.54
CA LYS A 184 -3.13 37.62 -30.30
C LYS A 184 -4.60 38.02 -30.28
N GLU A 185 -5.14 38.49 -31.40
CA GLU A 185 -6.53 38.93 -31.55
C GLU A 185 -7.52 37.75 -31.44
N GLU A 186 -7.24 36.63 -32.09
CA GLU A 186 -7.99 35.36 -31.91
C GLU A 186 -8.03 34.92 -30.44
N ASN A 187 -6.89 35.04 -29.73
CA ASN A 187 -6.82 34.67 -28.33
C ASN A 187 -7.51 35.69 -27.41
N ALA A 188 -7.49 36.98 -27.77
CA ALA A 188 -8.27 38.02 -27.08
C ALA A 188 -9.78 37.78 -27.24
N ALA A 189 -10.27 37.51 -28.45
CA ALA A 189 -11.67 37.16 -28.72
C ALA A 189 -12.11 35.86 -27.99
N ARG A 190 -11.24 34.83 -27.97
CA ARG A 190 -11.44 33.61 -27.18
C ARG A 190 -11.39 33.84 -25.66
N SER A 191 -10.80 34.93 -25.18
CA SER A 191 -10.85 35.33 -23.77
C SER A 191 -12.14 36.10 -23.44
N ALA A 192 -12.61 36.96 -24.33
CA ALA A 192 -13.82 37.76 -24.15
C ALA A 192 -15.08 36.89 -24.04
N SER A 193 -15.27 35.95 -24.98
CA SER A 193 -16.42 35.02 -24.98
C SER A 193 -16.48 34.08 -23.77
N ARG A 194 -15.42 33.98 -22.96
CA ARG A 194 -15.39 33.16 -21.73
C ARG A 194 -15.97 33.86 -20.49
N LYS A 195 -16.24 35.16 -20.51
CA LYS A 195 -16.89 35.85 -19.36
C LYS A 195 -18.42 35.66 -19.30
N GLY A 196 -19.07 35.24 -20.39
CA GLY A 196 -20.53 35.21 -20.50
C GLY A 196 -21.23 33.87 -20.19
N LYS A 197 -20.51 32.78 -19.87
CA LYS A 197 -21.14 31.49 -19.55
C LYS A 197 -20.56 30.87 -18.28
N GLN A 198 -21.38 30.78 -17.24
CA GLN A 198 -21.10 29.96 -16.07
C GLN A 198 -20.84 28.52 -16.53
N LYS A 199 -19.59 28.04 -16.39
CA LYS A 199 -19.34 26.61 -16.45
C LYS A 199 -19.90 26.00 -15.16
N ALA A 200 -21.08 25.39 -15.27
CA ALA A 200 -21.51 24.36 -14.33
C ALA A 200 -20.43 23.25 -14.32
N THR A 201 -19.50 23.35 -13.39
CA THR A 201 -18.32 22.47 -13.40
C THR A 201 -18.75 21.05 -13.07
N ALA A 202 -18.27 20.04 -13.80
CA ALA A 202 -18.46 18.63 -13.45
C ALA A 202 -17.55 18.19 -12.27
N VAL A 203 -17.22 19.13 -11.37
CA VAL A 203 -16.25 18.99 -10.28
C VAL A 203 -16.93 18.66 -8.93
N PRO A 204 -18.12 19.20 -8.57
CA PRO A 204 -18.83 18.81 -7.34
C PRO A 204 -19.05 17.30 -7.30
N ILE A 205 -19.64 16.71 -8.35
CA ILE A 205 -19.93 15.26 -8.40
C ILE A 205 -18.67 14.40 -8.16
N ARG A 206 -17.49 14.80 -8.67
CA ARG A 206 -16.25 14.05 -8.45
C ARG A 206 -15.64 14.27 -7.06
N ARG A 207 -15.81 15.46 -6.46
CA ARG A 207 -15.38 15.75 -5.08
C ARG A 207 -16.32 15.08 -4.08
N GLU A 208 -17.62 15.13 -4.33
CA GLU A 208 -18.67 14.53 -3.51
C GLU A 208 -18.62 13.01 -3.60
N ARG A 209 -18.48 12.39 -4.78
CA ARG A 209 -18.24 10.93 -4.89
C ARG A 209 -17.00 10.47 -4.13
N ARG A 210 -15.90 11.25 -4.13
CA ARG A 210 -14.69 10.95 -3.34
C ARG A 210 -14.90 11.13 -1.82
N LYS A 211 -15.64 12.16 -1.42
CA LYS A 211 -16.00 12.45 -0.02
C LYS A 211 -16.97 11.40 0.53
N ILE A 212 -17.96 11.00 -0.25
CA ILE A 212 -18.87 9.87 0.00
C ILE A 212 -18.06 8.58 0.09
N GLN A 213 -17.20 8.24 -0.88
CA GLN A 213 -16.34 7.06 -0.79
C GLN A 213 -15.41 7.08 0.44
N SER A 214 -14.90 8.24 0.88
CA SER A 214 -14.20 8.35 2.15
C SER A 214 -15.11 8.03 3.33
N LEU A 215 -16.27 8.68 3.45
CA LEU A 215 -17.22 8.45 4.55
C LEU A 215 -17.64 6.98 4.64
N ILE A 216 -17.90 6.33 3.50
CA ILE A 216 -18.24 4.92 3.40
C ILE A 216 -17.03 4.03 3.77
N LEU A 217 -15.79 4.36 3.36
CA LEU A 217 -14.56 3.68 3.80
C LEU A 217 -14.34 3.79 5.32
N ASP A 218 -14.65 4.95 5.89
CA ASP A 218 -14.65 5.23 7.34
C ASP A 218 -15.80 4.52 8.09
N GLY A 219 -16.69 3.80 7.39
CA GLY A 219 -17.85 3.11 7.98
C GLY A 219 -19.02 4.02 8.37
N GLN A 220 -19.03 5.27 7.88
CA GLN A 220 -20.16 6.20 8.05
C GLN A 220 -21.14 6.03 6.88
N ILE A 221 -22.08 5.12 7.06
CA ILE A 221 -23.16 4.80 6.13
C ILE A 221 -24.51 5.07 6.83
N GLY A 222 -25.54 5.43 6.06
CA GLY A 222 -26.81 5.95 6.58
C GLY A 222 -26.79 7.46 6.84
N VAL A 223 -27.91 7.99 7.36
CA VAL A 223 -28.06 9.42 7.68
C VAL A 223 -27.11 9.79 8.84
N LYS A 224 -26.30 10.84 8.65
CA LYS A 224 -25.42 11.36 9.71
C LYS A 224 -26.26 11.80 10.91
N THR A 225 -25.91 11.31 12.10
CA THR A 225 -26.56 11.75 13.34
C THR A 225 -26.47 13.28 13.48
N LEU A 226 -27.46 13.92 14.12
CA LEU A 226 -27.45 15.37 14.35
C LEU A 226 -26.13 15.82 15.00
N MET A 227 -25.64 15.08 16.00
CA MET A 227 -24.33 15.30 16.61
C MET A 227 -23.18 15.30 15.60
N THR A 228 -23.17 14.37 14.65
CA THR A 228 -22.16 14.33 13.58
C THR A 228 -22.26 15.56 12.68
N LEU A 229 -23.47 16.01 12.34
CA LEU A 229 -23.69 17.22 11.52
C LEU A 229 -23.23 18.48 12.27
N CYS A 230 -23.61 18.65 13.54
CA CYS A 230 -23.15 19.75 14.39
C CYS A 230 -21.61 19.80 14.47
N VAL A 231 -20.96 18.65 14.71
CA VAL A 231 -19.49 18.55 14.74
C VAL A 231 -18.85 18.84 13.37
N GLU A 232 -19.50 18.50 12.25
CA GLU A 232 -19.01 18.86 10.91
C GLU A 232 -19.18 20.34 10.57
N THR A 233 -20.26 20.98 11.01
CA THR A 233 -20.52 22.42 10.85
C THR A 233 -19.56 23.24 11.71
N LEU A 234 -19.40 22.87 12.98
CA LEU A 234 -18.37 23.43 13.87
C LEU A 234 -16.98 23.27 13.24
N ALA A 235 -16.62 22.08 12.75
CA ALA A 235 -15.34 21.86 12.09
C ALA A 235 -15.19 22.50 10.69
N ASN A 236 -16.23 23.14 10.14
CA ASN A 236 -16.11 24.06 8.98
C ASN A 236 -15.85 25.49 9.48
N ASN A 237 -16.56 25.89 10.53
CA ASN A 237 -16.66 27.25 11.03
C ASN A 237 -15.85 27.49 12.33
N ILE A 238 -14.82 26.66 12.59
CA ILE A 238 -14.02 26.67 13.82
C ILE A 238 -13.21 27.97 14.03
N HIS A 239 -13.20 28.85 13.03
CA HIS A 239 -12.62 30.19 13.06
C HIS A 239 -13.64 31.28 13.50
N LEU A 240 -14.88 30.89 13.79
CA LEU A 240 -15.98 31.73 14.29
C LEU A 240 -16.45 31.26 15.69
N ALA A 241 -15.64 30.46 16.37
CA ALA A 241 -15.94 29.92 17.70
C ALA A 241 -14.87 30.39 18.69
N ASP A 242 -15.29 31.08 19.75
CA ASP A 242 -14.39 31.61 20.78
C ASP A 242 -14.15 30.57 21.90
N ASP A 243 -15.14 29.72 22.17
CA ASP A 243 -15.06 28.55 23.06
C ASP A 243 -16.03 27.45 22.57
N LEU A 244 -15.87 26.23 23.08
CA LEU A 244 -16.77 25.10 22.82
C LEU A 244 -17.94 24.97 23.81
N GLY A 245 -17.95 25.71 24.92
CA GLY A 245 -18.88 25.52 26.02
C GLY A 245 -18.66 24.19 26.76
N ASP A 246 -19.57 23.84 27.67
CA ASP A 246 -19.46 22.62 28.47
C ASP A 246 -19.99 21.39 27.73
N LEU A 247 -19.15 20.87 26.82
CA LEU A 247 -19.40 19.64 26.08
C LEU A 247 -18.90 18.41 26.83
N PRO A 248 -19.65 17.28 26.80
CA PRO A 248 -19.20 16.04 27.43
C PRO A 248 -17.99 15.46 26.67
N LEU A 249 -17.06 14.80 27.39
CA LEU A 249 -15.80 14.27 26.83
C LEU A 249 -15.96 13.45 25.52
N PRO A 250 -17.01 12.60 25.32
CA PRO A 250 -17.21 11.89 24.05
C PRO A 250 -17.58 12.79 22.86
N ALA A 251 -18.04 14.02 23.09
CA ALA A 251 -18.25 15.04 22.07
C ALA A 251 -16.93 15.75 21.74
N ILE A 252 -16.20 16.21 22.76
CA ILE A 252 -14.87 16.84 22.62
C ILE A 252 -13.92 15.93 21.82
N ASP A 253 -13.86 14.63 22.17
CA ASP A 253 -13.04 13.66 21.43
C ASP A 253 -13.47 13.49 19.96
N ARG A 254 -14.77 13.55 19.65
CA ARG A 254 -15.27 13.54 18.26
C ARG A 254 -14.88 14.80 17.50
N ILE A 255 -14.92 15.97 18.15
CA ILE A 255 -14.50 17.25 17.56
C ILE A 255 -13.00 17.22 17.26
N SER A 256 -12.16 16.86 18.23
CA SER A 256 -10.71 16.71 18.04
C SER A 256 -10.36 15.76 16.90
N ARG A 257 -10.99 14.58 16.83
CA ARG A 257 -10.83 13.64 15.69
C ARG A 257 -11.15 14.31 14.35
N GLN A 258 -12.24 15.08 14.27
CA GLN A 258 -12.71 15.66 13.02
C GLN A 258 -11.87 16.88 12.57
N LEU A 259 -11.45 17.74 13.50
CA LEU A 259 -10.48 18.81 13.23
C LEU A 259 -9.13 18.23 12.78
N SER A 260 -8.63 17.21 13.49
CA SER A 260 -7.40 16.49 13.12
C SER A 260 -7.49 15.86 11.73
N LYS A 261 -8.59 15.15 11.43
CA LYS A 261 -8.85 14.55 10.11
C LYS A 261 -8.86 15.56 8.96
N ARG A 262 -9.24 16.81 9.26
CA ARG A 262 -9.23 17.95 8.32
C ARG A 262 -7.92 18.75 8.33
N ARG A 263 -6.95 18.38 9.18
CA ARG A 263 -5.70 19.11 9.46
C ARG A 263 -5.93 20.56 9.92
N LEU A 264 -7.01 20.80 10.67
CA LEU A 264 -7.35 22.10 11.24
C LEU A 264 -6.77 22.31 12.64
N MET A 265 -6.27 21.25 13.28
CA MET A 265 -5.59 21.31 14.57
C MET A 265 -4.28 22.11 14.45
N GLY A 266 -4.23 23.26 15.11
CA GLY A 266 -3.10 24.18 15.26
C GLY A 266 -3.26 25.04 16.54
N PRO A 267 -2.38 26.02 16.80
CA PRO A 267 -2.26 26.69 18.10
C PRO A 267 -3.59 27.25 18.65
N ILE A 268 -4.28 28.11 17.90
CA ILE A 268 -5.57 28.71 18.32
C ILE A 268 -6.60 27.61 18.65
N THR A 269 -6.76 26.65 17.74
CA THR A 269 -7.74 25.57 17.92
C THR A 269 -7.38 24.57 19.04
N LEU A 270 -6.15 24.60 19.57
CA LEU A 270 -5.75 23.78 20.71
C LEU A 270 -6.37 24.32 22.00
N GLU A 271 -6.50 25.64 22.14
CA GLU A 271 -6.93 26.31 23.37
C GLU A 271 -8.36 25.92 23.76
N PHE A 272 -9.22 25.66 22.76
CA PHE A 272 -10.56 25.06 22.91
C PHE A 272 -10.59 23.70 23.65
N PHE A 273 -9.45 23.02 23.79
CA PHE A 273 -9.31 21.74 24.49
C PHE A 273 -8.59 21.88 25.86
N LEU A 274 -8.12 23.07 26.22
CA LEU A 274 -7.30 23.30 27.41
C LEU A 274 -8.09 24.10 28.46
N ARG A 275 -8.40 23.45 29.58
CA ARG A 275 -8.99 24.08 30.78
C ARG A 275 -8.30 23.51 32.03
N PRO A 276 -8.22 24.25 33.15
CA PRO A 276 -7.52 23.78 34.36
C PRO A 276 -7.97 22.42 34.90
N GLN A 277 -9.25 22.11 34.71
CA GLN A 277 -9.92 20.88 35.13
C GLN A 277 -9.84 19.74 34.10
N THR A 278 -9.19 19.94 32.94
CA THR A 278 -9.10 18.92 31.88
C THR A 278 -8.13 17.80 32.27
N GLN A 279 -8.69 16.64 32.61
CA GLN A 279 -7.92 15.43 32.93
C GLN A 279 -7.49 14.64 31.67
N ASP A 280 -8.17 14.81 30.54
CA ASP A 280 -7.93 14.08 29.28
C ASP A 280 -7.69 15.02 28.08
N VAL A 281 -6.45 15.08 27.57
CA VAL A 281 -6.12 15.82 26.34
C VAL A 281 -5.78 14.84 25.21
N MET A 282 -6.62 14.83 24.17
CA MET A 282 -6.52 13.88 23.06
C MET A 282 -6.44 14.59 21.70
N ILE A 283 -5.25 14.59 21.10
CA ILE A 283 -4.92 15.21 19.81
C ILE A 283 -4.62 14.11 18.79
N TYR A 284 -5.27 14.14 17.62
CA TYR A 284 -5.19 13.07 16.62
C TYR A 284 -4.33 13.39 15.40
N ASP A 285 -3.99 14.67 15.17
CA ASP A 285 -2.96 15.13 14.23
C ASP A 285 -2.36 16.45 14.75
N GLY A 286 -1.24 16.38 15.47
CA GLY A 286 -0.47 17.51 16.01
C GLY A 286 0.57 18.08 15.04
N GLY A 287 0.52 17.73 13.75
CA GLY A 287 1.52 18.11 12.75
C GLY A 287 1.62 19.61 12.41
N ARG A 288 0.86 20.48 13.09
CA ARG A 288 0.96 21.96 13.03
C ARG A 288 1.22 22.61 14.39
N LEU A 289 1.47 21.82 15.43
CA LEU A 289 1.77 22.31 16.79
C LEU A 289 3.28 22.32 17.01
N GLY A 290 3.80 23.41 17.59
CA GLY A 290 5.18 23.57 18.02
C GLY A 290 5.40 23.17 19.48
N SER A 291 6.67 23.19 19.92
CA SER A 291 7.07 22.87 21.29
C SER A 291 6.31 23.68 22.35
N THR A 292 6.15 24.98 22.09
CA THR A 292 5.43 25.95 22.93
C THR A 292 3.96 25.57 23.13
N ASP A 293 3.32 24.99 22.13
CA ASP A 293 1.91 24.63 22.18
C ASP A 293 1.70 23.40 23.07
N TYR A 294 2.61 22.43 22.97
CA TYR A 294 2.65 21.29 23.89
C TYR A 294 2.98 21.71 25.33
N MET A 295 3.90 22.67 25.53
CA MET A 295 4.14 23.28 26.85
C MET A 295 2.88 23.98 27.39
N ARG A 296 2.09 24.65 26.54
CA ARG A 296 0.82 25.31 26.93
C ARG A 296 -0.22 24.32 27.46
N ILE A 297 -0.24 23.07 26.96
CA ILE A 297 -1.04 21.98 27.56
C ILE A 297 -0.71 21.83 29.05
N PHE A 298 0.58 21.79 29.40
CA PHE A 298 1.07 21.59 30.77
C PHE A 298 1.11 22.87 31.62
N GLN A 299 0.91 24.04 31.01
CA GLN A 299 0.67 25.31 31.72
C GLN A 299 -0.76 25.39 32.22
N ILE A 300 -1.73 25.02 31.36
CA ILE A 300 -3.16 25.17 31.65
C ILE A 300 -3.69 23.93 32.40
N CYS A 301 -3.45 22.72 31.89
CA CYS A 301 -4.07 21.49 32.40
C CYS A 301 -3.27 20.89 33.57
N SER A 302 -3.32 21.53 34.74
CA SER A 302 -2.65 21.05 35.97
C SER A 302 -3.13 19.68 36.44
N THR A 303 -4.40 19.34 36.17
CA THR A 303 -5.05 18.08 36.59
C THR A 303 -4.94 16.92 35.56
N LEU A 304 -4.10 17.07 34.54
CA LEU A 304 -3.96 16.13 33.43
C LEU A 304 -3.50 14.72 33.85
N LYS A 305 -4.23 13.69 33.39
CA LYS A 305 -3.93 12.25 33.62
C LYS A 305 -3.77 11.46 32.32
N THR A 306 -4.58 11.75 31.31
CA THR A 306 -4.46 11.15 29.97
C THR A 306 -3.90 12.17 29.00
N LEU A 307 -2.65 11.97 28.59
CA LEU A 307 -2.09 12.66 27.43
C LEU A 307 -2.08 11.72 26.22
N LYS A 308 -2.62 12.18 25.10
CA LYS A 308 -2.60 11.46 23.83
C LYS A 308 -2.29 12.38 22.68
N LEU A 309 -1.08 12.23 22.14
CA LEU A 309 -0.59 13.01 21.01
C LEU A 309 -0.31 12.08 19.82
N ARG A 310 -0.64 12.55 18.61
CA ARG A 310 -0.34 11.86 17.34
C ARG A 310 0.27 12.84 16.35
N ASN A 311 1.20 12.37 15.52
CA ASN A 311 2.01 13.21 14.64
C ASN A 311 2.70 14.34 15.43
N ALA A 312 3.18 14.02 16.63
CA ALA A 312 3.73 14.94 17.62
C ALA A 312 5.19 15.30 17.30
N ILE A 313 5.45 15.75 16.08
CA ILE A 313 6.80 15.89 15.53
C ILE A 313 7.65 16.90 16.32
N GLN A 314 7.02 17.98 16.82
CA GLN A 314 7.67 18.99 17.66
C GLN A 314 7.59 18.69 19.16
N PHE A 315 7.23 17.48 19.57
CA PHE A 315 7.40 17.03 20.95
C PHE A 315 8.85 16.54 21.12
N LYS A 316 9.73 17.45 21.52
CA LYS A 316 11.17 17.22 21.73
C LYS A 316 11.51 17.17 23.22
N ASP A 317 12.77 16.91 23.54
CA ASP A 317 13.32 16.92 24.90
C ASP A 317 12.86 18.14 25.72
N GLU A 318 12.96 19.35 25.18
CA GLU A 318 12.51 20.60 25.83
C GLU A 318 11.06 20.54 26.37
N VAL A 319 10.16 19.84 25.68
CA VAL A 319 8.75 19.67 26.04
C VAL A 319 8.58 18.61 27.14
N MET A 320 9.38 17.55 27.07
CA MET A 320 9.40 16.47 28.05
C MET A 320 10.04 16.93 29.37
N GLU A 321 11.13 17.68 29.32
CA GLU A 321 11.75 18.32 30.50
C GLU A 321 10.80 19.31 31.16
N TYR A 322 10.06 20.09 30.36
CA TYR A 322 9.01 20.97 30.88
C TYR A 322 7.92 20.19 31.61
N LEU A 323 7.48 19.04 31.09
CA LEU A 323 6.52 18.14 31.74
C LEU A 323 7.09 17.52 33.04
N ILE A 324 8.36 17.10 33.04
CA ILE A 324 9.06 16.57 34.21
C ILE A 324 9.06 17.60 35.36
N GLY A 325 9.33 18.87 35.03
CA GLY A 325 9.33 20.00 35.98
C GLY A 325 7.97 20.49 36.46
N ARG A 326 6.85 19.88 36.03
CA ARG A 326 5.49 20.20 36.52
C ARG A 326 5.04 19.17 37.55
N HIS A 327 4.07 19.50 38.40
CA HIS A 327 3.47 18.55 39.36
C HIS A 327 2.56 17.48 38.71
N ILE A 328 2.36 17.54 37.39
CA ILE A 328 1.54 16.61 36.61
C ILE A 328 2.08 15.17 36.74
N ALA A 329 1.17 14.19 36.82
CA ALA A 329 1.45 12.76 36.87
C ALA A 329 0.44 12.01 35.97
N LEU A 330 0.93 11.33 34.93
CA LEU A 330 0.07 10.75 33.89
C LEU A 330 -0.24 9.27 34.14
N ASP A 331 -1.51 8.93 34.35
CA ASP A 331 -2.00 7.54 34.29
C ASP A 331 -1.82 6.93 32.88
N THR A 332 -2.01 7.74 31.82
CA THR A 332 -1.90 7.30 30.42
C THR A 332 -1.08 8.29 29.60
N PHE A 333 0.04 7.81 29.05
CA PHE A 333 0.84 8.53 28.08
C PHE A 333 0.82 7.79 26.74
N TYR A 334 0.11 8.37 25.77
CA TYR A 334 0.16 7.98 24.36
C TYR A 334 0.92 9.07 23.61
N ILE A 335 1.99 8.68 22.92
CA ILE A 335 2.70 9.57 21.98
C ILE A 335 2.92 8.87 20.64
N SER A 336 2.95 9.65 19.56
CA SER A 336 3.26 9.10 18.24
C SER A 336 3.88 10.12 17.29
N GLY A 337 4.95 9.74 16.60
CA GLY A 337 5.69 10.60 15.65
C GLY A 337 6.70 11.53 16.32
N ALA A 338 7.02 11.33 17.61
CA ALA A 338 7.97 12.13 18.37
C ALA A 338 9.41 11.63 18.16
N ASN A 339 9.90 11.75 16.92
CA ASN A 339 11.26 11.36 16.52
C ASN A 339 12.35 12.38 16.92
N LEU A 340 12.03 13.33 17.82
CA LEU A 340 12.96 14.35 18.34
C LEU A 340 13.06 14.31 19.89
N LEU A 341 12.61 13.21 20.49
CA LEU A 341 12.62 12.99 21.94
C LEU A 341 13.59 11.84 22.27
N THR A 342 14.71 12.13 22.92
CA THR A 342 15.85 11.22 23.14
C THR A 342 15.59 10.11 24.17
N GLU A 343 16.36 9.02 24.08
CA GLU A 343 16.30 7.90 25.05
C GLU A 343 16.67 8.37 26.47
N GLU A 344 17.68 9.25 26.62
CA GLU A 344 18.02 9.86 27.91
C GLU A 344 16.83 10.63 28.53
N CYS A 345 16.08 11.37 27.71
CA CYS A 345 14.91 12.11 28.16
C CYS A 345 13.73 11.18 28.51
N TRP A 346 13.59 10.03 27.82
CA TRP A 346 12.67 8.96 28.19
C TRP A 346 13.02 8.34 29.54
N GLU A 347 14.27 7.93 29.75
CA GLU A 347 14.74 7.36 31.02
C GLU A 347 14.55 8.35 32.18
N LYS A 348 14.89 9.64 31.97
CA LYS A 348 14.70 10.74 32.93
C LYS A 348 13.22 10.92 33.31
N TYR A 349 12.32 10.88 32.32
CA TYR A 349 10.87 10.92 32.56
C TYR A 349 10.39 9.70 33.33
N LEU A 350 10.73 8.48 32.90
CA LEU A 350 10.27 7.25 33.54
C LEU A 350 10.75 7.20 34.99
N LYS A 351 12.02 7.51 35.26
CA LYS A 351 12.60 7.59 36.61
C LYS A 351 11.87 8.58 37.53
N THR A 352 11.42 9.72 37.00
CA THR A 352 10.81 10.81 37.80
C THR A 352 9.27 10.70 37.89
N LYS A 353 8.60 10.11 36.90
CA LYS A 353 7.13 10.15 36.72
C LYS A 353 6.46 8.77 36.51
N GLY A 354 7.24 7.73 36.24
CA GLY A 354 6.76 6.41 35.85
C GLY A 354 5.88 5.68 36.88
N GLN A 355 6.02 6.01 38.17
CA GLN A 355 5.25 5.34 39.25
C GLN A 355 3.73 5.50 39.09
N SER A 356 3.27 6.60 38.49
CA SER A 356 1.84 6.82 38.16
C SER A 356 1.35 6.10 36.90
N LEU A 357 2.26 5.62 36.06
CA LEU A 357 1.98 5.31 34.65
C LEU A 357 1.36 3.91 34.47
N ARG A 358 0.06 3.87 34.20
CA ARG A 358 -0.71 2.64 33.96
C ARG A 358 -0.77 2.23 32.50
N SER A 359 -0.54 3.16 31.58
CA SER A 359 -0.65 2.92 30.14
C SER A 359 0.34 3.74 29.31
N LEU A 360 1.52 3.17 29.06
CA LEU A 360 2.51 3.70 28.10
C LEU A 360 2.22 3.19 26.69
N ARG A 361 2.15 4.09 25.69
CA ARG A 361 1.92 3.72 24.29
C ARG A 361 2.74 4.60 23.36
N VAL A 362 3.72 3.99 22.71
CA VAL A 362 4.73 4.64 21.87
C VAL A 362 4.60 4.11 20.44
N TYR A 363 4.46 5.01 19.47
CA TYR A 363 4.25 4.66 18.06
C TYR A 363 5.06 5.55 17.11
N PHE A 364 5.90 5.00 16.24
CA PHE A 364 6.76 5.80 15.36
C PHE A 364 7.62 6.77 16.18
N THR A 365 8.46 6.21 17.05
CA THR A 365 9.62 6.88 17.70
C THR A 365 10.95 6.30 17.21
N ASP A 366 10.89 5.40 16.22
CA ASP A 366 12.00 4.74 15.54
C ASP A 366 13.14 4.29 16.45
N ARG A 367 14.16 5.12 16.66
CA ARG A 367 15.39 4.76 17.38
C ARG A 367 15.50 5.29 18.80
N TYR A 368 14.58 6.16 19.23
CA TYR A 368 14.74 6.93 20.47
C TYR A 368 13.99 6.35 21.68
N PHE A 369 13.50 5.13 21.57
CA PHE A 369 12.91 4.35 22.66
C PHE A 369 13.46 2.94 22.48
N GLY A 370 14.55 2.60 23.16
CA GLY A 370 15.35 1.40 22.93
C GLY A 370 15.25 0.37 24.05
N ASN A 371 16.18 -0.60 24.03
CA ASN A 371 16.24 -1.66 25.02
C ASN A 371 16.44 -1.11 26.44
N ARG A 372 17.29 -0.10 26.63
CA ARG A 372 17.53 0.55 27.94
C ARG A 372 16.26 1.22 28.48
N THR A 373 15.53 1.93 27.62
CA THR A 373 14.23 2.49 28.00
C THR A 373 13.29 1.39 28.50
N VAL A 374 13.26 0.22 27.84
CA VAL A 374 12.40 -0.92 28.19
C VAL A 374 12.88 -1.67 29.43
N GLU A 375 14.18 -1.86 29.61
CA GLU A 375 14.83 -2.39 30.81
C GLU A 375 14.46 -1.57 32.06
N SER A 376 14.30 -0.25 31.91
CA SER A 376 13.92 0.63 33.01
C SER A 376 12.45 0.48 33.46
N LEU A 377 11.57 -0.09 32.62
CA LEU A 377 10.11 -0.11 32.87
C LEU A 377 9.69 -0.93 34.10
N PRO A 378 10.22 -2.14 34.39
CA PRO A 378 9.83 -2.90 35.59
C PRO A 378 10.18 -2.17 36.88
N SER A 379 11.31 -1.45 36.91
CA SER A 379 11.80 -0.70 38.07
C SER A 379 11.08 0.62 38.29
N TYR A 380 10.80 1.37 37.21
CA TYR A 380 10.23 2.72 37.31
C TYR A 380 8.71 2.79 37.11
N CYS A 381 8.09 1.78 36.50
CA CYS A 381 6.64 1.74 36.20
C CYS A 381 5.96 0.44 36.71
N PRO A 382 6.02 0.11 38.02
CA PRO A 382 5.49 -1.15 38.55
C PRO A 382 3.96 -1.32 38.35
N SER A 383 3.21 -0.21 38.23
CA SER A 383 1.76 -0.21 37.97
C SER A 383 1.35 -0.31 36.48
N LEU A 384 2.28 -0.65 35.58
CA LEU A 384 2.09 -0.59 34.12
C LEU A 384 1.19 -1.72 33.57
N LYS A 385 -0.13 -1.50 33.60
CA LYS A 385 -1.15 -2.41 33.07
C LYS A 385 -1.22 -2.48 31.55
N ARG A 386 -0.62 -1.54 30.81
CA ARG A 386 -0.61 -1.52 29.34
C ARG A 386 0.68 -0.94 28.76
N LEU A 387 1.34 -1.73 27.92
CA LEU A 387 2.50 -1.33 27.13
C LEU A 387 2.19 -1.51 25.65
N LYS A 388 2.49 -0.49 24.83
CA LYS A 388 2.51 -0.63 23.37
C LYS A 388 3.75 0.03 22.78
N ILE A 389 4.47 -0.72 21.95
CA ILE A 389 5.66 -0.30 21.21
C ILE A 389 5.40 -0.67 19.75
N CYS A 390 5.36 0.32 18.86
CA CYS A 390 4.81 0.13 17.51
C CYS A 390 5.55 0.94 16.44
N HIS A 391 6.11 0.26 15.44
CA HIS A 391 7.02 0.82 14.45
C HIS A 391 8.21 1.50 15.15
N ASN A 392 9.06 0.64 15.72
CA ASN A 392 10.25 0.98 16.47
C ASN A 392 11.41 0.09 15.97
N GLN A 393 12.61 0.66 15.89
CA GLN A 393 13.82 0.09 15.32
C GLN A 393 14.89 -0.24 16.37
N ALA A 394 14.80 0.32 17.59
CA ALA A 394 15.80 0.13 18.64
C ALA A 394 15.48 -1.06 19.55
N VAL A 395 14.20 -1.36 19.81
CA VAL A 395 13.79 -2.52 20.59
C VAL A 395 13.96 -3.80 19.77
N ASN A 396 14.70 -4.76 20.33
CA ASN A 396 14.93 -6.09 19.76
C ASN A 396 14.66 -7.19 20.83
N ASP A 397 15.15 -8.40 20.62
CA ASP A 397 14.95 -9.55 21.51
C ASP A 397 15.41 -9.33 22.97
N GLU A 398 16.49 -8.60 23.21
CA GLU A 398 16.93 -8.21 24.56
C GLU A 398 15.84 -7.37 25.26
N GLY A 399 15.33 -6.34 24.58
CA GLY A 399 14.20 -5.54 25.08
C GLY A 399 12.93 -6.36 25.34
N LEU A 400 12.68 -7.43 24.59
CA LEU A 400 11.54 -8.32 24.83
C LEU A 400 11.69 -9.14 26.13
N GLU A 401 12.91 -9.56 26.48
CA GLU A 401 13.18 -10.28 27.74
C GLU A 401 12.88 -9.40 28.97
N HIS A 402 13.17 -8.10 28.91
CA HIS A 402 12.79 -7.15 29.96
C HIS A 402 11.27 -6.94 30.06
N ILE A 403 10.52 -6.97 28.95
CA ILE A 403 9.04 -6.88 28.97
C ILE A 403 8.44 -8.03 29.77
N ALA A 404 9.02 -9.22 29.71
CA ALA A 404 8.55 -10.40 30.44
C ALA A 404 8.61 -10.26 31.98
N GLN A 405 9.21 -9.19 32.50
CA GLN A 405 9.28 -8.88 33.93
C GLN A 405 8.10 -8.01 34.43
N LEU A 406 7.24 -7.48 33.53
CA LEU A 406 6.15 -6.56 33.86
C LEU A 406 4.92 -7.28 34.45
N ARG A 407 5.00 -7.64 35.75
CA ARG A 407 4.01 -8.49 36.45
C ARG A 407 2.56 -8.00 36.48
N GLU A 408 2.30 -6.70 36.29
CA GLU A 408 0.95 -6.13 36.24
C GLU A 408 0.36 -6.00 34.82
N LEU A 409 1.09 -6.46 33.78
CA LEU A 409 0.76 -6.17 32.38
C LEU A 409 -0.45 -6.96 31.87
N GLU A 410 -1.65 -6.38 31.96
CA GLU A 410 -2.89 -6.93 31.37
C GLU A 410 -2.93 -6.79 29.83
N HIS A 411 -2.08 -5.96 29.24
CA HIS A 411 -2.22 -5.56 27.83
C HIS A 411 -0.90 -5.24 27.11
N LEU A 412 -0.41 -6.19 26.31
CA LEU A 412 0.77 -6.01 25.45
C LEU A 412 0.37 -5.74 23.98
N GLY A 413 1.11 -4.86 23.29
CA GLY A 413 0.94 -4.63 21.86
C GLY A 413 2.24 -4.22 21.17
N LEU A 414 2.81 -5.15 20.41
CA LEU A 414 4.09 -5.00 19.73
C LEU A 414 3.90 -4.85 18.21
N ARG A 415 4.86 -4.18 17.58
CA ARG A 415 5.15 -4.17 16.15
C ARG A 415 6.55 -3.60 15.99
N LEU A 416 7.56 -4.45 15.91
CA LEU A 416 8.95 -4.01 15.78
C LEU A 416 9.36 -3.97 14.30
N VAL A 417 10.42 -3.25 13.99
CA VAL A 417 11.02 -3.18 12.63
C VAL A 417 12.24 -4.09 12.54
N SER A 418 12.94 -4.28 13.65
CA SER A 418 14.01 -5.27 13.83
C SER A 418 13.45 -6.68 13.77
N GLN A 419 14.21 -7.61 13.17
CA GLN A 419 13.88 -9.03 13.22
C GLN A 419 14.05 -9.55 14.65
N THR A 420 13.13 -10.41 15.07
CA THR A 420 13.02 -10.93 16.45
C THR A 420 12.75 -12.43 16.42
N GLN A 421 13.38 -13.16 17.32
CA GLN A 421 13.25 -14.62 17.43
C GLN A 421 12.01 -15.03 18.22
N THR A 422 11.65 -16.31 18.19
CA THR A 422 10.48 -16.84 18.92
C THR A 422 10.65 -16.84 20.44
N THR A 423 11.88 -17.08 20.93
CA THR A 423 12.15 -17.34 22.36
C THR A 423 11.67 -16.24 23.31
N PRO A 424 11.90 -14.93 23.07
CA PRO A 424 11.43 -13.90 24.00
C PRO A 424 9.90 -13.78 24.04
N TYR A 425 9.21 -14.01 22.91
CA TYR A 425 7.74 -14.04 22.90
C TYR A 425 7.18 -15.24 23.67
N VAL A 426 7.88 -16.38 23.66
CA VAL A 426 7.54 -17.54 24.51
C VAL A 426 7.75 -17.20 25.99
N ASN A 427 8.85 -16.54 26.36
CA ASN A 427 9.10 -16.13 27.75
C ASN A 427 8.05 -15.12 28.25
N ILE A 428 7.65 -14.17 27.40
CA ILE A 428 6.53 -13.25 27.63
C ILE A 428 5.21 -14.02 27.85
N ALA A 429 4.90 -15.00 27.01
CA ALA A 429 3.67 -15.80 27.13
C ALA A 429 3.66 -16.64 28.41
N GLN A 430 4.79 -17.27 28.76
CA GLN A 430 4.97 -18.07 29.97
C GLN A 430 4.82 -17.23 31.25
N LYS A 431 5.49 -16.08 31.34
CA LYS A 431 5.51 -15.24 32.54
C LYS A 431 4.25 -14.38 32.72
N LEU A 432 3.63 -13.90 31.63
CA LEU A 432 2.54 -12.90 31.69
C LEU A 432 1.18 -13.44 31.21
N GLY A 433 1.13 -14.61 30.56
CA GLY A 433 -0.09 -15.15 29.94
C GLY A 433 -1.29 -15.27 30.88
N GLY A 434 -1.04 -15.61 32.14
CA GLY A 434 -2.06 -15.75 33.17
C GLY A 434 -2.85 -14.48 33.48
N GLN A 435 -2.32 -13.28 33.20
CA GLN A 435 -3.04 -12.00 33.37
C GLN A 435 -3.40 -11.30 32.05
N LEU A 436 -2.76 -11.66 30.94
CA LEU A 436 -2.93 -10.96 29.66
C LEU A 436 -4.36 -11.07 29.15
N ARG A 437 -5.04 -9.92 29.02
CA ARG A 437 -6.35 -9.78 28.37
C ARG A 437 -6.23 -9.46 26.89
N THR A 438 -5.13 -8.82 26.48
CA THR A 438 -4.87 -8.58 25.05
C THR A 438 -3.40 -8.79 24.72
N LEU A 439 -3.13 -9.75 23.86
CA LEU A 439 -1.84 -9.95 23.21
C LEU A 439 -1.96 -9.52 21.75
N SER A 440 -1.00 -8.74 21.26
CA SER A 440 -1.02 -8.21 19.90
C SER A 440 0.39 -8.06 19.35
N ILE A 441 0.96 -9.16 18.88
CA ILE A 441 2.26 -9.21 18.21
C ILE A 441 2.03 -9.05 16.70
N ARG A 442 2.91 -8.37 15.99
CA ARG A 442 2.73 -8.01 14.58
C ARG A 442 4.05 -7.88 13.83
N ASP A 443 3.99 -8.23 12.55
CA ASP A 443 5.09 -8.20 11.59
C ASP A 443 6.25 -9.10 12.06
N ILE A 444 5.92 -10.36 12.33
CA ILE A 444 6.81 -11.37 12.91
C ILE A 444 7.05 -12.55 11.96
N PRO A 445 7.73 -12.33 10.81
CA PRO A 445 7.86 -13.35 9.76
C PRO A 445 8.55 -14.62 10.24
N GLN A 446 9.56 -14.49 11.11
CA GLN A 446 10.41 -15.59 11.60
C GLN A 446 9.86 -16.32 12.84
N VAL A 447 8.75 -15.85 13.43
CA VAL A 447 8.24 -16.44 14.68
C VAL A 447 7.38 -17.66 14.37
N ASP A 448 7.70 -18.76 15.05
CA ASP A 448 7.19 -20.12 14.81
C ASP A 448 6.11 -20.58 15.80
N ASP A 449 5.66 -21.82 15.60
CA ASP A 449 4.60 -22.49 16.37
C ASP A 449 4.81 -22.52 17.89
N ARG A 450 6.05 -22.48 18.41
CA ARG A 450 6.30 -22.51 19.86
C ARG A 450 5.62 -21.35 20.60
N LEU A 451 5.40 -20.21 19.93
CA LEU A 451 4.58 -19.13 20.48
C LEU A 451 3.09 -19.48 20.54
N LEU A 452 2.57 -20.20 19.55
CA LEU A 452 1.17 -20.65 19.53
C LEU A 452 0.91 -21.65 20.65
N ASP A 453 1.83 -22.61 20.84
CA ASP A 453 1.77 -23.59 21.93
C ASP A 453 1.92 -22.90 23.31
N ALA A 454 2.86 -21.97 23.48
CA ALA A 454 2.99 -21.21 24.72
C ALA A 454 1.77 -20.30 25.03
N ILE A 455 1.07 -19.81 24.00
CA ILE A 455 -0.21 -19.10 24.18
C ILE A 455 -1.31 -20.09 24.59
N HIS A 456 -1.33 -21.31 24.06
CA HIS A 456 -2.27 -22.35 24.46
C HIS A 456 -2.14 -22.67 25.95
N ASP A 457 -0.93 -22.95 26.42
CA ASP A 457 -0.70 -23.43 27.79
C ASP A 457 -0.87 -22.33 28.85
N HIS A 458 -0.36 -21.12 28.59
CA HIS A 458 -0.23 -20.07 29.61
C HIS A 458 -1.28 -18.95 29.53
N CYS A 459 -1.86 -18.68 28.35
CA CYS A 459 -2.82 -17.58 28.21
C CYS A 459 -4.26 -18.06 28.42
N THR A 460 -4.86 -17.71 29.57
CA THR A 460 -6.21 -18.18 29.98
C THR A 460 -7.25 -17.07 30.11
N ARG A 461 -6.85 -15.79 30.01
CA ARG A 461 -7.71 -14.61 30.22
C ARG A 461 -7.77 -13.66 29.02
N LEU A 462 -7.25 -14.06 27.86
CA LEU A 462 -7.30 -13.26 26.64
C LEU A 462 -8.73 -13.03 26.18
N VAL A 463 -9.01 -11.80 25.75
CA VAL A 463 -10.25 -11.35 25.08
C VAL A 463 -9.94 -10.91 23.64
N LYS A 464 -8.69 -10.46 23.40
CA LYS A 464 -8.15 -10.18 22.06
C LYS A 464 -6.81 -10.89 21.85
N LEU A 465 -6.72 -11.63 20.75
CA LEU A 465 -5.45 -12.09 20.19
C LEU A 465 -5.18 -11.36 18.87
N ARG A 466 -3.91 -11.05 18.61
CA ARG A 466 -3.40 -10.68 17.29
C ARG A 466 -2.00 -11.22 17.11
N ILE A 467 -1.77 -11.83 15.95
CA ILE A 467 -0.50 -12.36 15.44
C ILE A 467 -0.54 -12.03 13.94
N THR A 468 0.39 -11.25 13.39
CA THR A 468 0.28 -10.82 11.97
C THR A 468 1.58 -10.96 11.20
N ASN A 469 1.46 -11.30 9.92
CA ASN A 469 2.56 -11.55 9.00
C ASN A 469 3.66 -12.46 9.62
N SER A 470 3.24 -13.61 10.14
CA SER A 470 4.15 -14.77 10.30
C SER A 470 4.19 -15.55 8.98
N GLU A 471 5.40 -15.96 8.61
CA GLU A 471 5.71 -16.65 7.36
C GLU A 471 6.22 -18.08 7.63
N VAL A 472 6.22 -18.51 8.91
CA VAL A 472 6.77 -19.78 9.41
C VAL A 472 5.76 -20.61 10.24
N MET A 473 4.84 -19.98 10.98
CA MET A 473 3.78 -20.71 11.73
C MET A 473 2.95 -21.62 10.82
N THR A 474 2.53 -22.78 11.31
CA THR A 474 1.78 -23.80 10.56
C THR A 474 0.30 -23.82 10.91
N ASP A 475 -0.53 -24.34 9.98
CA ASP A 475 -1.95 -24.59 10.25
C ASP A 475 -2.17 -25.62 11.37
N ALA A 476 -1.21 -26.53 11.57
CA ALA A 476 -1.21 -27.46 12.69
C ALA A 476 -0.98 -26.73 14.03
N GLY A 477 -0.08 -25.74 14.08
CA GLY A 477 0.12 -24.87 15.25
C GLY A 477 -1.12 -24.04 15.58
N PHE A 478 -1.75 -23.45 14.57
CA PHE A 478 -3.02 -22.74 14.75
C PHE A 478 -4.17 -23.67 15.15
N ALA A 479 -4.19 -24.91 14.67
CA ALA A 479 -5.15 -25.93 15.12
C ALA A 479 -4.94 -26.29 16.60
N ARG A 480 -3.70 -26.62 17.01
CA ARG A 480 -3.36 -26.89 18.43
C ARG A 480 -3.77 -25.74 19.34
N LEU A 481 -3.43 -24.50 18.97
CA LEU A 481 -3.78 -23.31 19.76
C LEU A 481 -5.27 -23.25 20.13
N PHE A 482 -6.19 -23.57 19.23
CA PHE A 482 -7.63 -23.46 19.50
C PHE A 482 -8.31 -24.79 19.91
N MET A 483 -7.67 -25.94 19.73
CA MET A 483 -8.23 -27.24 20.11
C MET A 483 -8.08 -27.52 21.61
N GLY A 484 -9.18 -27.40 22.37
CA GLY A 484 -9.20 -27.72 23.81
C GLY A 484 -8.62 -26.63 24.71
N TRP A 485 -8.37 -25.44 24.18
CA TRP A 485 -7.77 -24.32 24.90
C TRP A 485 -8.60 -23.90 26.12
N LYS A 486 -7.91 -23.63 27.23
CA LYS A 486 -8.51 -23.27 28.53
C LYS A 486 -8.96 -21.80 28.60
N ASN A 487 -8.62 -20.99 27.59
CA ASN A 487 -9.00 -19.58 27.50
C ASN A 487 -10.50 -19.44 27.21
N LYS A 488 -11.15 -18.38 27.71
CA LYS A 488 -12.54 -18.10 27.34
C LYS A 488 -12.67 -17.74 25.85
N PRO A 489 -13.83 -17.93 25.20
CA PRO A 489 -14.04 -17.54 23.81
C PRO A 489 -13.59 -16.10 23.50
N LEU A 490 -12.73 -15.93 22.50
CA LEU A 490 -12.14 -14.64 22.14
C LEU A 490 -13.17 -13.75 21.42
N GLN A 491 -13.14 -12.44 21.72
CA GLN A 491 -14.03 -11.45 21.09
C GLN A 491 -13.37 -10.72 19.90
N PHE A 492 -12.03 -10.71 19.82
CA PHE A 492 -11.31 -10.05 18.73
C PHE A 492 -10.12 -10.90 18.30
N ILE A 493 -10.10 -11.29 17.02
CA ILE A 493 -9.05 -12.13 16.44
C ILE A 493 -8.58 -11.51 15.13
N ASP A 494 -7.28 -11.57 14.90
CA ASP A 494 -6.60 -10.78 13.90
C ASP A 494 -5.32 -11.52 13.49
N LEU A 495 -5.42 -12.32 12.43
CA LEU A 495 -4.40 -13.23 11.91
C LEU A 495 -3.94 -12.80 10.50
N GLU A 496 -4.06 -11.51 10.18
CA GLU A 496 -3.73 -10.99 8.85
C GLU A 496 -2.31 -11.36 8.43
N LEU A 497 -2.20 -11.82 7.19
CA LEU A 497 -0.96 -12.21 6.53
C LEU A 497 -0.18 -13.37 7.20
N CYS A 498 -0.75 -14.12 8.14
CA CYS A 498 -0.23 -15.42 8.57
C CYS A 498 -0.39 -16.43 7.42
N ARG A 499 0.63 -16.57 6.56
CA ARG A 499 0.55 -17.25 5.26
C ARG A 499 1.93 -17.69 4.75
N TYR A 500 1.97 -18.81 4.03
CA TYR A 500 3.12 -19.18 3.20
C TYR A 500 3.45 -18.10 2.14
N ILE A 501 4.75 -17.77 2.00
CA ILE A 501 5.25 -16.86 0.97
C ILE A 501 6.29 -17.55 0.09
N ASN A 502 5.87 -17.93 -1.12
CA ASN A 502 6.73 -18.41 -2.19
C ASN A 502 6.50 -17.55 -3.44
N PRO A 503 7.56 -16.93 -4.02
CA PRO A 503 7.41 -16.04 -5.18
C PRO A 503 7.29 -16.78 -6.53
N VAL A 504 7.59 -18.09 -6.56
CA VAL A 504 7.50 -18.93 -7.77
C VAL A 504 6.14 -19.64 -7.80
N ASN A 505 5.85 -20.43 -6.76
CA ASN A 505 4.65 -21.25 -6.64
C ASN A 505 3.79 -20.80 -5.42
N PRO A 506 3.16 -19.61 -5.45
CA PRO A 506 2.46 -19.04 -4.29
C PRO A 506 1.21 -19.82 -3.82
N ARG A 507 0.82 -20.90 -4.49
CA ARG A 507 -0.33 -21.76 -4.19
C ARG A 507 0.03 -23.17 -3.74
N VAL A 508 1.29 -23.59 -3.88
CA VAL A 508 1.76 -24.92 -3.50
C VAL A 508 2.31 -24.83 -2.08
N ASN A 509 1.56 -25.33 -1.10
CA ASN A 509 1.83 -25.17 0.33
C ASN A 509 1.88 -26.53 1.04
N GLU A 510 2.81 -27.40 0.61
CA GLU A 510 2.93 -28.80 1.05
C GLU A 510 3.06 -28.95 2.57
N HIS A 511 3.68 -27.98 3.25
CA HIS A 511 3.85 -27.97 4.71
C HIS A 511 2.74 -27.22 5.46
N MET A 512 1.67 -26.80 4.78
CA MET A 512 0.52 -26.08 5.36
C MET A 512 0.92 -24.86 6.20
N ILE A 513 1.87 -24.06 5.70
CA ILE A 513 2.38 -22.86 6.36
C ILE A 513 1.35 -21.72 6.27
N GLY A 514 1.14 -21.05 7.40
CA GLY A 514 0.13 -20.03 7.62
C GLY A 514 -1.16 -20.55 8.24
N PHE A 515 -2.10 -19.63 8.47
CA PHE A 515 -3.43 -19.96 8.94
C PHE A 515 -4.28 -20.47 7.78
N CYS A 516 -4.69 -21.75 7.85
CA CYS A 516 -5.39 -22.45 6.76
C CYS A 516 -6.65 -23.16 7.32
N SER A 517 -7.11 -24.24 6.67
CA SER A 517 -8.41 -24.85 6.95
C SER A 517 -8.56 -25.47 8.35
N ALA A 518 -7.54 -26.13 8.91
CA ALA A 518 -7.65 -26.79 10.22
C ALA A 518 -7.66 -25.77 11.36
N GLY A 519 -6.76 -24.78 11.32
CA GLY A 519 -6.73 -23.65 12.24
C GLY A 519 -8.03 -22.84 12.19
N PHE A 520 -8.60 -22.61 11.00
CA PHE A 520 -9.88 -21.91 10.84
C PHE A 520 -11.06 -22.68 11.44
N ARG A 521 -11.14 -24.00 11.19
CA ARG A 521 -12.17 -24.87 11.79
C ARG A 521 -12.05 -24.91 13.32
N ALA A 522 -10.84 -25.07 13.86
CA ALA A 522 -10.58 -25.07 15.30
C ALA A 522 -10.94 -23.71 15.94
N LEU A 523 -10.51 -22.60 15.31
CA LEU A 523 -10.80 -21.24 15.76
C LEU A 523 -12.30 -20.98 15.90
N MET A 524 -13.07 -21.32 14.88
CA MET A 524 -14.51 -21.05 14.84
C MET A 524 -15.31 -21.98 15.75
N LYS A 525 -14.81 -23.22 15.98
CA LYS A 525 -15.33 -24.12 17.03
C LYS A 525 -15.13 -23.57 18.44
N HIS A 526 -13.97 -22.97 18.72
CA HIS A 526 -13.64 -22.40 20.03
C HIS A 526 -14.30 -21.04 20.30
N SER A 527 -14.08 -20.06 19.42
CA SER A 527 -14.41 -18.65 19.69
C SER A 527 -15.65 -18.14 18.96
N GLY A 528 -16.07 -18.80 17.87
CA GLY A 528 -16.96 -18.20 16.86
C GLY A 528 -18.26 -17.59 17.39
N LYS A 529 -18.90 -18.21 18.40
CA LYS A 529 -20.18 -17.74 18.97
C LYS A 529 -20.09 -16.35 19.61
N HIS A 530 -18.94 -15.99 20.17
CA HIS A 530 -18.69 -14.74 20.93
C HIS A 530 -17.72 -13.78 20.21
N LEU A 531 -17.28 -14.15 19.01
CA LEU A 531 -16.30 -13.42 18.22
C LEU A 531 -16.95 -12.19 17.58
N LYS A 532 -16.49 -10.97 17.92
CA LYS A 532 -17.06 -9.69 17.46
C LYS A 532 -16.36 -9.13 16.23
N LYS A 533 -15.05 -9.37 16.13
CA LYS A 533 -14.27 -9.10 14.92
C LYS A 533 -13.32 -10.24 14.62
N LEU A 534 -13.32 -10.68 13.37
CA LEU A 534 -12.33 -11.60 12.80
C LEU A 534 -11.64 -10.94 11.60
N ASN A 535 -10.32 -10.99 11.56
CA ASN A 535 -9.50 -10.62 10.41
C ASN A 535 -8.59 -11.80 10.04
N ILE A 536 -8.75 -12.29 8.81
CA ILE A 536 -7.96 -13.36 8.19
C ILE A 536 -7.46 -12.92 6.79
N HIS A 537 -7.24 -11.61 6.63
CA HIS A 537 -6.76 -10.99 5.38
C HIS A 537 -5.50 -11.69 4.85
N GLY A 538 -5.59 -12.28 3.66
CA GLY A 538 -4.48 -12.93 2.96
C GLY A 538 -4.11 -14.34 3.46
N CYS A 539 -4.93 -14.95 4.32
CA CYS A 539 -4.87 -16.36 4.70
C CYS A 539 -5.37 -17.24 3.53
N ARG A 540 -4.61 -17.25 2.44
CA ARG A 540 -5.08 -17.70 1.11
C ARG A 540 -5.39 -19.20 0.98
N HIS A 541 -4.90 -20.03 1.92
CA HIS A 541 -5.00 -21.49 1.87
C HIS A 541 -6.13 -22.06 2.75
N ILE A 542 -7.07 -21.22 3.20
CA ILE A 542 -8.36 -21.69 3.73
C ILE A 542 -9.22 -22.14 2.55
N SER A 543 -9.56 -23.43 2.49
CA SER A 543 -10.35 -24.04 1.41
C SER A 543 -11.82 -23.60 1.43
N GLY A 544 -12.49 -23.64 0.27
CA GLY A 544 -13.91 -23.33 0.15
C GLY A 544 -14.76 -24.18 1.09
N GLU A 545 -14.48 -25.49 1.15
CA GLU A 545 -15.07 -26.44 2.11
C GLU A 545 -14.94 -25.98 3.57
N ALA A 546 -13.82 -25.36 3.96
CA ALA A 546 -13.65 -24.88 5.34
C ALA A 546 -14.47 -23.62 5.64
N PHE A 547 -14.73 -22.77 4.62
CA PHE A 547 -15.72 -21.70 4.73
C PHE A 547 -17.14 -22.25 4.78
N GLU A 548 -17.50 -23.17 3.89
CA GLU A 548 -18.83 -23.78 3.82
C GLU A 548 -19.16 -24.57 5.09
N ASP A 549 -18.21 -25.34 5.64
CA ASP A 549 -18.37 -26.04 6.92
C ASP A 549 -18.48 -25.07 8.10
N VAL A 550 -17.73 -23.97 8.14
CA VAL A 550 -17.84 -22.99 9.23
C VAL A 550 -19.20 -22.29 9.18
N PHE A 551 -19.64 -21.86 7.99
CA PHE A 551 -20.90 -21.14 7.79
C PHE A 551 -22.05 -22.06 7.33
N ALA A 552 -21.99 -23.33 7.71
CA ALA A 552 -23.01 -24.33 7.39
C ALA A 552 -24.36 -24.05 8.08
N ALA A 553 -25.44 -24.63 7.54
CA ALA A 553 -26.76 -24.58 8.15
C ALA A 553 -26.73 -25.02 9.63
N GLY A 554 -27.40 -24.26 10.50
CA GLY A 554 -27.41 -24.48 11.95
C GLY A 554 -26.21 -23.88 12.71
N LYS A 555 -25.13 -23.45 12.03
CA LYS A 555 -24.01 -22.74 12.69
C LYS A 555 -24.29 -21.23 12.64
N VAL A 556 -24.46 -20.64 13.83
CA VAL A 556 -24.83 -19.22 14.00
C VAL A 556 -23.79 -18.50 14.87
N TYR A 557 -23.37 -17.33 14.42
CA TYR A 557 -22.36 -16.46 15.03
C TYR A 557 -22.98 -15.11 15.38
N PRO A 558 -23.77 -15.03 16.47
CA PRO A 558 -24.65 -13.89 16.74
C PRO A 558 -23.91 -12.63 17.17
N GLU A 559 -22.69 -12.74 17.73
CA GLU A 559 -21.91 -11.57 18.15
C GLU A 559 -21.00 -10.98 17.04
N LEU A 560 -20.87 -11.61 15.86
CA LEU A 560 -19.93 -11.16 14.82
C LEU A 560 -20.43 -9.91 14.10
N LEU A 561 -19.67 -8.81 14.20
CA LEU A 561 -20.02 -7.49 13.66
C LEU A 561 -19.17 -7.08 12.45
N ASP A 562 -17.92 -7.53 12.40
CA ASP A 562 -16.89 -7.08 11.47
C ASP A 562 -16.01 -8.27 11.03
N LEU A 563 -16.16 -8.72 9.78
CA LEU A 563 -15.44 -9.86 9.21
C LEU A 563 -14.60 -9.41 8.00
N GLU A 564 -13.31 -9.72 8.05
CA GLU A 564 -12.32 -9.33 7.06
C GLU A 564 -11.66 -10.59 6.47
N VAL A 565 -11.99 -10.90 5.20
CA VAL A 565 -11.55 -12.10 4.46
C VAL A 565 -10.86 -11.76 3.13
N SER A 566 -10.47 -10.49 2.93
CA SER A 566 -9.77 -10.03 1.74
C SER A 566 -8.58 -10.92 1.37
N PHE A 567 -8.35 -11.15 0.08
CA PHE A 567 -7.33 -12.06 -0.46
C PHE A 567 -7.39 -13.53 0.01
N CYS A 568 -8.52 -14.01 0.54
CA CYS A 568 -8.81 -15.44 0.58
C CYS A 568 -9.31 -15.88 -0.80
N GLU A 569 -8.52 -16.70 -1.52
CA GLU A 569 -8.77 -16.99 -2.95
C GLU A 569 -10.04 -17.82 -3.19
N GLU A 570 -10.47 -18.60 -2.18
CA GLU A 570 -11.63 -19.50 -2.27
C GLU A 570 -12.98 -18.88 -1.89
N VAL A 571 -13.03 -17.61 -1.48
CA VAL A 571 -14.30 -16.94 -1.12
C VAL A 571 -15.12 -16.65 -2.38
N THR A 572 -16.27 -17.32 -2.50
CA THR A 572 -17.25 -17.21 -3.60
C THR A 572 -18.50 -16.44 -3.19
N ASP A 573 -19.36 -16.12 -4.17
CA ASP A 573 -20.70 -15.55 -3.92
C ASP A 573 -21.56 -16.45 -2.99
N LEU A 574 -21.43 -17.78 -3.11
CA LEU A 574 -22.08 -18.76 -2.22
C LEU A 574 -21.60 -18.61 -0.76
N ILE A 575 -20.29 -18.57 -0.56
CA ILE A 575 -19.67 -18.43 0.77
C ILE A 575 -20.08 -17.10 1.42
N VAL A 576 -20.15 -16.01 0.66
CA VAL A 576 -20.64 -14.73 1.18
C VAL A 576 -22.12 -14.81 1.58
N GLY A 577 -22.96 -15.51 0.80
CA GLY A 577 -24.35 -15.80 1.17
C GLY A 577 -24.48 -16.64 2.44
N LEU A 578 -23.62 -17.64 2.65
CA LEU A 578 -23.56 -18.44 3.87
C LEU A 578 -23.13 -17.60 5.08
N ILE A 579 -22.07 -16.79 4.94
CA ILE A 579 -21.62 -15.82 5.96
C ILE A 579 -22.77 -14.92 6.39
N PHE A 580 -23.53 -14.34 5.47
CA PHE A 580 -24.63 -13.43 5.81
C PHE A 580 -25.83 -14.11 6.50
N LYS A 581 -26.05 -15.42 6.26
CA LYS A 581 -27.05 -16.25 6.95
C LYS A 581 -26.60 -16.65 8.35
N SER A 582 -25.37 -17.14 8.50
CA SER A 582 -24.79 -17.54 9.80
C SER A 582 -24.52 -16.36 10.74
N CYS A 583 -24.27 -15.17 10.20
CA CYS A 583 -23.90 -13.99 10.99
C CYS A 583 -25.02 -12.92 10.92
N PRO A 584 -26.08 -13.02 11.74
CA PRO A 584 -27.24 -12.15 11.65
C PRO A 584 -26.88 -10.67 11.90
N ASN A 585 -26.09 -10.39 12.94
CA ASN A 585 -25.69 -9.04 13.34
C ASN A 585 -24.46 -8.48 12.59
N LEU A 586 -24.01 -9.14 11.51
CA LEU A 586 -22.81 -8.73 10.76
C LEU A 586 -23.04 -7.39 10.06
N LYS A 587 -22.33 -6.35 10.51
CA LYS A 587 -22.45 -4.98 9.98
C LYS A 587 -21.51 -4.75 8.81
N LYS A 588 -20.31 -5.33 8.84
CA LYS A 588 -19.29 -5.19 7.80
C LYS A 588 -18.68 -6.53 7.43
N LEU A 589 -18.63 -6.79 6.13
CA LEU A 589 -17.85 -7.85 5.50
C LEU A 589 -16.91 -7.21 4.48
N ASN A 590 -15.63 -7.61 4.44
CA ASN A 590 -14.69 -7.18 3.42
C ASN A 590 -14.08 -8.38 2.68
N VAL A 591 -14.15 -8.33 1.35
CA VAL A 591 -13.78 -9.38 0.38
C VAL A 591 -12.82 -8.84 -0.68
N PHE A 592 -12.02 -7.81 -0.35
CA PHE A 592 -11.14 -7.16 -1.32
C PHE A 592 -10.12 -8.14 -1.90
N GLY A 593 -10.10 -8.26 -3.23
CA GLY A 593 -9.24 -9.21 -3.93
C GLY A 593 -9.73 -10.66 -3.96
N CYS A 594 -10.91 -10.98 -3.40
CA CYS A 594 -11.55 -12.28 -3.57
C CYS A 594 -12.19 -12.36 -4.96
N MET A 595 -11.40 -12.72 -5.98
CA MET A 595 -11.78 -12.63 -7.39
C MET A 595 -12.91 -13.57 -7.84
N LYS A 596 -13.34 -14.50 -6.96
CA LYS A 596 -14.51 -15.37 -7.18
C LYS A 596 -15.83 -14.73 -6.71
N VAL A 597 -15.79 -13.58 -6.01
CA VAL A 597 -16.97 -12.78 -5.64
C VAL A 597 -17.32 -11.81 -6.77
N LYS A 598 -18.57 -11.84 -7.25
CA LYS A 598 -19.03 -11.10 -8.43
C LYS A 598 -20.43 -10.51 -8.25
N ASP A 599 -21.40 -11.34 -7.86
CA ASP A 599 -22.83 -11.00 -7.86
C ASP A 599 -23.52 -11.39 -6.54
N VAL A 600 -23.04 -10.79 -5.45
CA VAL A 600 -23.60 -10.99 -4.10
C VAL A 600 -24.82 -10.10 -3.87
N ARG A 601 -25.93 -10.71 -3.49
CA ARG A 601 -27.04 -10.03 -2.80
C ARG A 601 -26.62 -9.74 -1.35
N VAL A 602 -26.60 -8.46 -0.99
CA VAL A 602 -26.23 -7.99 0.35
C VAL A 602 -27.51 -7.69 1.14
N PRO A 603 -27.77 -8.36 2.27
CA PRO A 603 -28.98 -8.09 3.06
C PRO A 603 -29.00 -6.70 3.66
N ARG A 604 -30.21 -6.15 3.84
CA ARG A 604 -30.46 -4.79 4.28
C ARG A 604 -29.67 -4.37 5.52
N GLY A 605 -29.02 -3.20 5.43
CA GLY A 605 -28.22 -2.64 6.53
C GLY A 605 -26.87 -3.32 6.78
N LYS A 606 -26.49 -4.34 5.99
CA LYS A 606 -25.14 -4.92 5.98
C LYS A 606 -24.27 -4.24 4.91
N ILE A 607 -22.97 -4.16 5.17
CA ILE A 607 -22.00 -3.47 4.31
C ILE A 607 -21.01 -4.49 3.75
N LEU A 608 -20.96 -4.64 2.42
CA LEU A 608 -19.97 -5.46 1.72
C LEU A 608 -18.91 -4.56 1.08
N VAL A 609 -17.64 -4.76 1.42
CA VAL A 609 -16.49 -4.00 0.89
C VAL A 609 -15.64 -4.89 0.00
N GLY A 610 -15.04 -4.31 -1.05
CA GLY A 610 -13.97 -4.93 -1.82
C GLY A 610 -14.38 -5.67 -3.10
N VAL A 611 -15.67 -5.74 -3.43
CA VAL A 611 -16.19 -6.46 -4.61
C VAL A 611 -15.58 -5.91 -5.91
N PRO A 612 -15.05 -6.76 -6.81
CA PRO A 612 -14.39 -6.33 -8.04
C PRO A 612 -15.38 -6.01 -9.18
N ASN A 613 -16.41 -5.19 -8.91
CA ASN A 613 -17.45 -4.86 -9.89
C ASN A 613 -17.52 -3.35 -10.22
N ALA A 614 -18.33 -2.99 -11.22
CA ALA A 614 -18.48 -1.62 -11.71
C ALA A 614 -19.42 -0.74 -10.85
N VAL A 615 -20.14 -1.31 -9.89
CA VAL A 615 -21.11 -0.61 -9.02
C VAL A 615 -20.34 0.22 -7.98
N GLY A 616 -19.29 -0.35 -7.40
CA GLY A 616 -18.34 0.37 -6.56
C GLY A 616 -17.56 -0.55 -5.62
N MET A 617 -16.53 0.01 -4.98
CA MET A 617 -15.72 -0.72 -4.00
C MET A 617 -16.48 -1.12 -2.72
N ILE A 618 -17.71 -0.62 -2.53
CA ILE A 618 -18.56 -0.90 -1.37
C ILE A 618 -20.01 -0.96 -1.84
N ILE A 619 -20.75 -1.97 -1.34
CA ILE A 619 -22.17 -2.20 -1.57
C ILE A 619 -22.87 -2.17 -0.20
N GLU A 620 -23.88 -1.32 -0.06
CA GLU A 620 -24.83 -1.35 1.06
C GLU A 620 -26.02 -2.22 0.66
N GLY A 621 -26.47 -3.10 1.56
CA GLY A 621 -27.62 -3.94 1.29
C GLY A 621 -28.93 -3.17 1.26
N THR A 622 -29.72 -3.39 0.20
CA THR A 622 -31.05 -2.80 -0.01
C THR A 622 -32.16 -3.83 -0.23
N GLU A 623 -31.82 -5.12 -0.33
CA GLU A 623 -32.78 -6.23 -0.39
C GLU A 623 -32.98 -6.78 1.03
N ASP A 624 -34.22 -7.11 1.40
CA ASP A 624 -34.59 -7.66 2.73
C ASP A 624 -34.21 -9.14 2.87
#